data_AF-A0A920VPU2-F1
#
_entry.id   AF-A0A920VPU2-F1
#
_cell.length_a   1.000
_cell.length_b   1.000
_cell.length_c   1.000
_cell.angle_alpha   90.00
_cell.angle_beta   90.00
_cell.angle_gamma   90.00
#
_symmetry.space_group_name_H-M   'P 1'
#
loop_
_entity.id
_entity.type
_entity.pdbx_description
1 polymer ?
#
loop_
_entity_poly.entity_id
_entity_poly.type
_entity_poly.pdbx_seq_one_letter_code
_entity_poly.pdbx_strand_id
1 'polypeptide(L)'
;MRAIPAGEISRLAMYGYMTVAALIFVAVISQLHPVTWLLAPIPLAVMVGYPYLKRFTWLAHFGMGAVYLIVPPAVSLALTGTMPLGFVLIG
;
A
#
# COMPACT_ATOMS: atom_id res chain seq x y z
N MET A 1 -6.43 6.83 23.27
CA MET A 1 -5.19 7.55 22.92
C MET A 1 -4.46 6.77 21.82
N ARG A 2 -3.52 7.36 21.08
CA ARG A 2 -2.71 6.60 20.11
C ARG A 2 -1.52 5.94 20.83
N ALA A 3 -1.12 4.75 20.41
CA ALA A 3 -0.09 3.94 21.10
C ALA A 3 1.27 4.65 21.25
N ILE A 4 1.72 5.39 20.23
CA ILE A 4 3.02 6.09 20.27
C ILE A 4 3.00 7.25 21.29
N PRO A 5 2.04 8.21 21.26
CA PRO A 5 1.91 9.21 22.31
C PRO A 5 1.64 8.64 23.71
N ALA A 6 0.98 7.49 23.82
CA ALA A 6 0.67 6.83 25.09
C ALA A 6 1.88 6.09 25.69
N GLY A 7 2.99 5.95 24.95
CA GLY A 7 4.18 5.23 25.41
C GLY A 7 4.06 3.71 25.35
N GLU A 8 2.96 3.18 24.80
CA GLU A 8 2.72 1.73 24.66
C GLU A 8 3.64 1.09 23.61
N ILE A 9 4.08 1.86 22.62
CA ILE A 9 4.98 1.41 21.56
C ILE A 9 6.13 2.41 21.40
N SER A 10 7.36 1.90 21.46
CA SER A 10 8.56 2.71 21.22
C SER A 10 8.70 3.07 19.73
N ARG A 11 9.26 4.25 19.44
CA ARG A 11 9.52 4.68 18.06
C ARG A 11 10.42 3.70 17.31
N LEU A 12 11.41 3.14 18.01
CA LEU A 12 12.32 2.13 17.44
C LEU A 12 11.58 0.84 17.07
N ALA A 13 10.68 0.36 17.93
CA ALA A 13 9.86 -0.81 17.64
C ALA A 13 8.97 -0.59 16.41
N MET A 14 8.39 0.61 16.27
CA MET A 14 7.61 0.97 15.08
C MET A 14 8.45 0.98 13.80
N TYR A 15 9.64 1.60 13.82
CA TYR A 15 10.53 1.60 12.64
C TYR A 15 11.03 0.19 12.30
N GLY A 16 11.29 -0.64 13.31
CA GLY A 16 11.62 -2.06 13.13
C GLY A 16 10.48 -2.81 12.44
N TYR A 17 9.26 -2.67 12.94
CA TYR A 17 8.06 -3.28 12.35
C TYR A 17 7.86 -2.83 10.89
N MET A 18 7.94 -1.53 10.62
CA MET A 18 7.77 -0.98 9.27
C MET A 18 8.82 -1.52 8.31
N THR A 19 10.09 -1.59 8.74
CA THR A 19 11.18 -2.13 7.92
C THR A 19 10.96 -3.60 7.61
N VAL A 20 10.62 -4.42 8.61
CA VAL A 20 10.36 -5.86 8.43
C VAL A 20 9.17 -6.07 7.49
N ALA A 21 8.08 -5.34 7.67
CA ALA A 21 6.91 -5.42 6.80
C ALA A 21 7.24 -5.04 5.35
N ALA A 22 8.04 -3.99 5.14
CA ALA A 22 8.48 -3.57 3.81
C ALA A 22 9.38 -4.62 3.14
N LEU A 23 10.30 -5.24 3.89
CA LEU A 23 11.14 -6.33 3.38
C LEU A 23 10.30 -7.56 3.00
N ILE A 24 9.33 -7.94 3.82
CA ILE A 24 8.39 -9.02 3.50
C ILE A 24 7.61 -8.69 2.23
N PHE A 25 7.07 -7.48 2.12
CA PHE A 25 6.35 -7.04 0.92
C PHE A 25 7.22 -7.18 -0.34
N VAL A 26 8.45 -6.65 -0.30
CA VAL A 26 9.41 -6.73 -1.40
C VAL A 26 9.76 -8.18 -1.75
N ALA A 27 10.01 -9.02 -0.74
CA ALA A 27 10.35 -10.42 -0.94
C ALA A 27 9.18 -11.22 -1.55
N VAL A 28 7.94 -10.94 -1.15
CA VAL A 28 6.75 -11.63 -1.68
C VAL A 28 6.43 -11.16 -3.09
N ILE A 29 6.42 -9.84 -3.32
CA ILE A 29 6.00 -9.29 -4.62
C ILE A 29 6.98 -9.61 -5.75
N SER A 30 8.26 -9.89 -5.43
CA SER A 30 9.25 -10.37 -6.40
C SER A 30 9.03 -11.82 -6.85
N GLN A 31 8.20 -12.59 -6.13
CA GLN A 31 7.84 -13.97 -6.46
C GLN A 31 6.52 -14.07 -7.25
N LEU A 32 5.81 -12.97 -7.43
CA LEU A 32 4.56 -12.90 -8.20
C LEU A 32 4.85 -12.66 -9.68
N HIS A 33 3.79 -12.45 -10.47
CA HIS A 33 3.93 -12.10 -11.88
C HIS A 33 4.87 -10.88 -12.06
N PRO A 34 5.82 -10.88 -13.03
CA PRO A 34 6.83 -9.82 -13.17
C PRO A 34 6.27 -8.40 -13.28
N VAL A 35 5.08 -8.25 -13.88
CA VAL A 35 4.37 -6.96 -13.98
C VAL A 35 4.01 -6.41 -12.59
N THR A 36 3.68 -7.27 -11.63
CA THR A 36 3.34 -6.86 -10.26
C THR A 36 4.56 -6.33 -9.52
N TRP A 37 5.73 -6.96 -9.70
CA TRP A 37 6.99 -6.45 -9.19
C TRP A 37 7.32 -5.06 -9.77
N LEU A 38 7.13 -4.90 -11.09
CA LEU A 38 7.36 -3.62 -11.77
C LEU A 38 6.44 -2.50 -11.26
N LEU A 39 5.18 -2.82 -10.96
CA LEU A 39 4.17 -1.86 -10.50
C LEU A 39 4.13 -1.67 -8.98
N ALA A 40 4.88 -2.47 -8.21
CA ALA A 40 4.97 -2.40 -6.75
C ALA A 40 5.22 -0.98 -6.17
N PRO A 41 5.97 -0.07 -6.84
CA PRO A 41 6.15 1.29 -6.33
C PRO A 41 4.84 2.11 -6.23
N ILE A 42 3.83 1.81 -7.05
CA ILE A 42 2.57 2.57 -7.10
C ILE A 42 1.79 2.45 -5.77
N PRO A 43 1.38 1.25 -5.31
CA PRO A 43 0.64 1.12 -4.05
C PRO A 43 1.46 1.61 -2.85
N LEU A 44 2.79 1.43 -2.85
CA LEU A 44 3.66 1.97 -1.80
C LEU A 44 3.64 3.50 -1.77
N ALA A 45 3.76 4.16 -2.92
CA ALA A 45 3.72 5.62 -3.00
C ALA A 45 2.38 6.19 -2.52
N VAL A 46 1.26 5.56 -2.90
CA VAL A 46 -0.07 5.99 -2.45
C VAL A 46 -0.23 5.74 -0.94
N MET A 47 0.17 4.57 -0.44
CA MET A 47 0.05 4.21 0.99
C MET A 47 0.92 5.09 1.89
N VAL A 48 2.14 5.42 1.46
CA VAL A 48 3.04 6.30 2.23
C VAL A 48 2.65 7.77 2.07
N GLY A 49 2.14 8.16 0.90
CA GLY A 49 1.75 9.54 0.59
C GLY A 49 0.45 9.99 1.26
N TYR A 50 -0.58 9.13 1.33
CA TYR A 50 -1.91 9.54 1.79
C TYR A 50 -1.94 10.16 3.22
N PRO A 51 -1.15 9.71 4.22
CA PRO A 51 -1.18 10.32 5.54
C PRO A 51 -0.70 11.78 5.52
N TYR A 52 0.16 12.15 4.57
CA TYR A 52 0.62 13.52 4.40
C TYR A 52 -0.44 14.40 3.74
N LEU A 53 -1.26 13.84 2.84
CA LEU A 53 -2.37 14.57 2.21
C LEU A 53 -3.33 15.17 3.25
N LYS A 54 -3.51 14.50 4.40
CA LYS A 54 -4.33 14.98 5.52
C LYS A 54 -3.91 16.35 6.04
N ARG A 55 -2.67 16.79 5.78
CA ARG A 55 -2.14 18.08 6.22
C ARG A 55 -2.37 19.22 5.22
N PHE A 56 -2.65 18.89 3.96
CA PHE A 56 -2.68 19.88 2.87
C PHE A 56 -4.02 19.94 2.13
N THR A 57 -4.84 18.90 2.20
CA THR A 57 -6.13 18.85 1.51
C THR A 57 -7.19 18.07 2.27
N TRP A 58 -8.44 18.53 2.15
CA TRP A 58 -9.64 17.83 2.62
C TRP A 58 -9.96 16.57 1.80
N LEU A 59 -9.36 16.43 0.62
CA LEU A 59 -9.50 15.27 -0.25
C LEU A 59 -8.64 14.07 0.18
N ALA A 60 -8.08 14.05 1.39
CA ALA A 60 -7.24 12.95 1.86
C ALA A 60 -7.95 11.58 1.85
N HIS A 61 -9.29 11.57 1.93
CA HIS A 61 -10.10 10.34 1.80
C HIS A 61 -10.04 9.74 0.40
N PHE A 62 -9.81 10.54 -0.66
CA PHE A 62 -9.55 10.02 -2.00
C PHE A 62 -8.21 9.27 -2.06
N GLY A 63 -7.20 9.70 -1.29
CA GLY A 63 -5.94 8.96 -1.16
C GLY A 63 -6.14 7.58 -0.52
N MET A 64 -6.97 7.50 0.52
CA MET A 64 -7.34 6.21 1.12
C MET A 64 -8.19 5.36 0.16
N GLY A 65 -9.16 5.96 -0.52
CA GLY A 65 -9.96 5.31 -1.56
C GLY A 65 -9.09 4.72 -2.68
N ALA A 66 -8.07 5.47 -3.13
CA ALA A 66 -7.13 5.00 -4.14
C ALA A 66 -6.35 3.74 -3.70
N VAL A 67 -5.96 3.65 -2.42
CA VAL A 67 -5.32 2.43 -1.89
C VAL A 67 -6.24 1.21 -2.06
N TYR A 68 -7.53 1.36 -1.78
CA TYR A 68 -8.51 0.28 -1.92
C TYR A 68 -8.83 -0.03 -3.39
N LEU A 69 -8.96 0.99 -4.23
CA LEU A 69 -9.27 0.86 -5.66
C LEU A 69 -8.20 0.08 -6.43
N ILE A 70 -6.95 0.17 -5.99
CA ILE A 70 -5.83 -0.56 -6.60
C ILE A 70 -5.91 -2.08 -6.30
N VAL A 71 -6.62 -2.52 -5.25
CA VAL A 71 -6.56 -3.91 -4.79
C VAL A 71 -7.07 -4.90 -5.84
N PRO A 72 -8.29 -4.80 -6.39
CA PRO A 72 -8.76 -5.77 -7.39
C PRO A 72 -7.91 -5.84 -8.68
N PRO A 73 -7.50 -4.73 -9.33
CA PRO A 73 -6.63 -4.81 -10.50
C PRO A 73 -5.24 -5.36 -10.14
N ALA A 74 -4.70 -5.04 -8.96
CA ALA A 74 -3.42 -5.59 -8.50
C ALA A 74 -3.48 -7.12 -8.29
N VAL A 75 -4.61 -7.64 -7.78
CA VAL A 75 -4.81 -9.09 -7.63
C VAL A 75 -4.84 -9.79 -8.98
N SER A 76 -5.56 -9.24 -9.97
CA SER A 76 -5.56 -9.78 -11.34
C SER A 76 -4.15 -9.79 -11.94
N LEU A 77 -3.43 -8.67 -11.83
CA LEU A 77 -2.05 -8.57 -12.31
C LEU A 77 -1.11 -9.58 -11.63
N ALA A 78 -1.26 -9.78 -10.32
CA ALA A 78 -0.47 -10.75 -9.56
C ALA A 78 -0.71 -12.20 -9.98
N LEU A 79 -1.95 -12.56 -10.32
CA LEU A 79 -2.33 -13.93 -10.66
C LEU A 79 -2.12 -14.26 -12.14
N THR A 80 -2.48 -13.34 -13.04
CA THR A 80 -2.57 -13.61 -14.48
C THR A 80 -1.70 -12.72 -15.34
N GLY A 81 -1.08 -11.68 -14.76
CA GLY A 81 -0.33 -10.67 -15.52
C GLY A 81 -1.18 -9.77 -16.41
N THR A 82 -2.50 -9.90 -16.35
CA THR A 82 -3.45 -9.14 -17.16
C THR A 82 -4.37 -8.32 -16.26
N MET A 83 -4.92 -7.24 -16.81
CA MET A 83 -5.83 -6.35 -16.11
C MET A 83 -7.10 -6.13 -16.94
N PRO A 84 -8.05 -7.08 -16.92
CA PRO A 84 -9.36 -6.90 -17.54
C PRO A 84 -10.09 -5.72 -16.92
N LEU A 85 -10.89 -5.02 -17.74
CA LEU A 85 -11.63 -3.83 -17.29
C LEU A 85 -12.52 -4.12 -16.06
N GLY A 86 -13.09 -5.32 -15.97
CA GLY A 86 -13.91 -5.72 -14.82
C GLY A 86 -13.20 -5.57 -13.47
N PHE A 87 -11.91 -5.91 -13.39
CA PHE A 87 -11.12 -5.72 -12.17
C PHE A 87 -10.86 -4.25 -11.85
N VAL A 88 -10.76 -3.40 -12.88
CA VAL A 88 -10.61 -1.95 -12.68
C VAL A 88 -11.92 -1.31 -12.19
N LEU A 89 -13.07 -1.82 -12.63
CA LEU A 89 -14.38 -1.27 -12.28
C LEU A 89 -14.87 -1.63 -10.87
N ILE A 90 -14.43 -2.77 -10.34
CA ILE A 90 -14.79 -3.23 -8.98
C ILE A 90 -13.77 -2.80 -7.92
N GLY A 91 -12.64 -2.23 -8.33
CA GLY A 91 -11.79 -1.45 -7.45
C GLY A 91 -12.50 -0.17 -7.07
#